data_AF-A0A497QB29-F1
#
_entry.id   AF-A0A497QB29-F1
#
_cell.length_a   1.000
_cell.length_b   1.000
_cell.length_c   1.000
_cell.angle_alpha   90.00
_cell.angle_beta   90.00
_cell.angle_gamma   90.00
#
_symmetry.space_group_name_H-M   'P 1'
#
loop_
_entity.id
_entity.type
_entity.pdbx_description
1 polymer ?
#
loop_
_entity_poly.entity_id
_entity_poly.type
_entity_poly.pdbx_seq_one_letter_code
_entity_poly.pdbx_strand_id
1 'polypeptide(L)'
;MEQEKRIRSDNYTQHLTQLKNFQLTLYSVPLSSCQTNPHFTHLKSWIMLHIGTGSYQLLAKIHPELFHQEMSVISAIRDENRNAIIPDRFIIIENRRYFLSIKGCGAYEDMFEGGQLTQQSLRNTCRDPNLLPKIKELTNTTGFFMAENWMGESPYGAQGELNANDELEFSTLANPLHINGAYLCPVIAIIRIPEPIETLARKFFWYRTYKKPFYQVIRLVPSKIRLYFESTEVLKHPEQLMDVLGIDTGEELREFELNFIRSGIALLSLFTRSAIIQENTIKGLIYQDVWLDKDAILALDGTIHFADIEGLMYSTVQLADYPNFQEKEWQKLAFEFLFALNNLDKTRRQLENLSLDYTSQRLELANLVQESLETDPIADTTVHDRNLYIKIQWKSLPPIEIPFLEQFH
;
A
#
# COMPACT_ATOMS: atom_id res chain seq x y z
N MET A 1 20.85 -17.17 -8.40
CA MET A 1 20.17 -16.20 -7.52
C MET A 1 20.00 -14.80 -8.12
N GLU A 2 21.05 -14.00 -8.39
CA GLU A 2 20.87 -12.60 -8.87
C GLU A 2 20.30 -12.53 -10.32
N GLN A 3 20.72 -13.47 -11.17
CA GLN A 3 20.20 -13.62 -12.52
C GLN A 3 18.73 -14.09 -12.54
N GLU A 4 18.33 -15.00 -11.65
CA GLU A 4 16.94 -15.46 -11.50
C GLU A 4 16.04 -14.34 -10.97
N LYS A 5 16.48 -13.61 -9.93
CA LYS A 5 15.76 -12.42 -9.43
C LYS A 5 15.52 -11.38 -10.53
N ARG A 6 16.49 -11.21 -11.43
CA ARG A 6 16.36 -10.33 -12.60
C ARG A 6 15.34 -10.86 -13.61
N ILE A 7 15.37 -12.15 -13.92
CA ILE A 7 14.39 -12.78 -14.83
C ILE A 7 12.96 -12.67 -14.29
N ARG A 8 12.73 -12.96 -13.00
CA ARG A 8 11.41 -12.81 -12.37
C ARG A 8 10.91 -11.37 -12.44
N SER A 9 11.79 -10.41 -12.15
CA SER A 9 11.47 -8.99 -12.23
C SER A 9 11.11 -8.55 -13.66
N ASP A 10 11.77 -9.09 -14.67
CA ASP A 10 11.51 -8.77 -16.07
C ASP A 10 10.22 -9.42 -16.58
N ASN A 11 9.94 -10.69 -16.23
CA ASN A 11 8.67 -11.37 -16.52
C ASN A 11 7.48 -10.62 -15.91
N TYR A 12 7.57 -10.26 -14.63
CA TYR A 12 6.51 -9.50 -13.97
C TYR A 12 6.31 -8.12 -14.59
N THR A 13 7.39 -7.46 -15.04
CA THR A 13 7.28 -6.16 -15.72
C THR A 13 6.60 -6.28 -17.09
N GLN A 14 6.84 -7.37 -17.81
CA GLN A 14 6.12 -7.66 -19.05
C GLN A 14 4.63 -7.90 -18.77
N HIS A 15 4.31 -8.68 -17.73
CA HIS A 15 2.94 -8.87 -17.26
C HIS A 15 2.26 -7.53 -16.96
N LEU A 16 2.87 -6.65 -16.16
CA LEU A 16 2.35 -5.31 -15.88
C LEU A 16 2.14 -4.47 -17.14
N THR A 17 3.04 -4.56 -18.12
CA THR A 17 2.93 -3.80 -19.38
C THR A 17 1.69 -4.19 -20.17
N GLN A 18 1.27 -5.45 -20.11
CA GLN A 18 0.04 -5.94 -20.75
C GLN A 18 -1.24 -5.45 -20.04
N LEU A 19 -1.12 -5.01 -18.79
CA LEU A 19 -2.24 -4.50 -17.97
C LEU A 19 -2.48 -3.00 -18.12
N LYS A 20 -1.68 -2.27 -18.91
CA LYS A 20 -1.87 -0.83 -19.16
C LYS A 20 -3.27 -0.58 -19.74
N ASN A 21 -4.17 -0.05 -18.91
CA ASN A 21 -5.60 -0.03 -19.20
C ASN A 21 -6.22 1.37 -19.17
N PHE A 22 -5.45 2.42 -18.85
CA PHE A 22 -5.92 3.80 -18.92
C PHE A 22 -4.80 4.82 -19.08
N GLN A 23 -5.19 6.10 -19.24
CA GLN A 23 -4.29 7.22 -19.51
C GLN A 23 -4.40 8.30 -18.44
N LEU A 24 -3.24 8.89 -18.11
CA LEU A 24 -3.11 10.04 -17.24
C LEU A 24 -2.49 11.20 -18.01
N THR A 25 -3.04 12.39 -17.84
CA THR A 25 -2.48 13.63 -18.37
C THR A 25 -1.54 14.25 -17.33
N LEU A 26 -0.31 14.55 -17.74
CA LEU A 26 0.73 15.10 -16.87
C LEU A 26 0.64 16.62 -16.81
N TYR A 27 0.42 17.17 -15.62
CA TYR A 27 0.32 18.59 -15.37
C TYR A 27 1.47 19.08 -14.50
N SER A 28 2.23 20.04 -15.05
CA SER A 28 3.33 20.67 -14.33
C SER A 28 2.80 21.62 -13.26
N VAL A 29 3.25 21.43 -12.02
CA VAL A 29 2.90 22.27 -10.89
C VAL A 29 4.13 23.06 -10.40
N PRO A 30 3.95 24.26 -9.84
CA PRO A 30 5.04 24.96 -9.17
C PRO A 30 5.61 24.13 -8.02
N LEU A 31 6.93 24.20 -7.79
CA LEU A 31 7.58 23.48 -6.68
C LEU A 31 7.01 23.86 -5.31
N SER A 32 6.47 25.07 -5.15
CA SER A 32 5.79 25.52 -3.93
C SER A 32 4.52 24.73 -3.60
N SER A 33 3.99 23.99 -4.56
CA SER A 33 2.82 23.10 -4.39
C SER A 33 3.22 21.68 -3.99
N CYS A 34 4.51 21.39 -3.85
CA CYS A 34 5.03 20.06 -3.57
C CYS A 34 5.75 20.04 -2.21
N GLN A 35 5.56 18.97 -1.45
CA GLN A 35 6.44 18.62 -0.33
C GLN A 35 7.11 17.29 -0.65
N THR A 36 8.44 17.21 -0.46
CA THR A 36 9.24 16.06 -0.91
C THR A 36 9.87 15.34 0.25
N ASN A 37 9.85 14.02 0.23
CA ASN A 37 10.58 13.20 1.17
C ASN A 37 12.10 13.36 0.92
N PRO A 38 12.91 13.71 1.93
CA PRO A 38 14.35 13.92 1.79
C PRO A 38 15.09 12.70 1.22
N HIS A 39 14.60 11.49 1.51
CA HIS A 39 15.20 10.23 1.02
C HIS A 39 15.11 10.07 -0.51
N PHE A 40 14.14 10.72 -1.15
CA PHE A 40 13.83 10.55 -2.57
C PHE A 40 14.04 11.83 -3.40
N THR A 41 14.87 12.75 -2.92
CA THR A 41 15.18 14.01 -3.63
C THR A 41 15.81 13.81 -5.01
N HIS A 42 16.42 12.65 -5.26
CA HIS A 42 16.95 12.27 -6.57
C HIS A 42 15.85 11.91 -7.59
N LEU A 43 14.61 11.67 -7.15
CA LEU A 43 13.44 11.35 -7.98
C LEU A 43 12.57 12.58 -8.30
N LYS A 44 13.08 13.80 -8.11
CA LYS A 44 12.33 15.05 -8.34
C LYS A 44 11.71 15.16 -9.73
N SER A 45 12.32 14.55 -10.75
CA SER A 45 11.78 14.54 -12.12
C SER A 45 10.48 13.74 -12.28
N TRP A 46 10.13 12.91 -11.30
CA TRP A 46 8.88 12.13 -11.30
C TRP A 46 7.72 12.88 -10.65
N ILE A 47 8.00 14.02 -9.98
CA ILE A 47 7.01 14.80 -9.24
C ILE A 47 6.23 15.69 -10.22
N MET A 48 5.08 15.19 -10.66
CA MET A 48 4.12 15.92 -11.48
C MET A 48 2.71 15.57 -11.02
N LEU A 49 1.77 16.49 -11.26
CA LEU A 49 0.35 16.17 -11.04
C LEU A 49 -0.14 15.27 -12.17
N HIS A 50 -0.80 14.18 -11.81
CA HIS A 50 -1.40 13.25 -12.77
C HIS A 50 -2.92 13.39 -12.73
N ILE A 51 -3.50 13.81 -13.85
CA ILE A 51 -4.94 14.07 -13.98
C ILE A 51 -5.57 12.93 -14.76
N GLY A 52 -6.55 12.27 -14.17
CA GLY A 52 -7.36 11.25 -14.85
C GLY A 52 -8.14 11.81 -16.05
N THR A 53 -8.42 10.94 -17.02
CA THR A 53 -8.96 11.35 -18.33
C THR A 53 -10.27 12.12 -18.21
N GLY A 54 -11.19 11.70 -17.33
CA GLY A 54 -12.48 12.36 -17.14
C GLY A 54 -12.35 13.78 -16.57
N SER A 55 -11.50 13.96 -15.56
CA SER A 55 -11.19 15.30 -15.02
C SER A 55 -10.58 16.18 -16.10
N TYR A 56 -9.60 15.66 -16.83
CA TYR A 56 -8.92 16.39 -17.89
C TYR A 56 -9.88 16.84 -19.00
N GLN A 57 -10.75 15.95 -19.51
CA GLN A 57 -11.70 16.28 -20.57
C GLN A 57 -12.64 17.42 -20.17
N LEU A 58 -13.13 17.42 -18.92
CA LEU A 58 -13.99 18.50 -18.45
C LEU A 58 -13.21 19.80 -18.23
N LEU A 59 -12.03 19.72 -17.60
CA LEU A 59 -11.16 20.87 -17.37
C LEU A 59 -10.77 21.55 -18.68
N ALA A 60 -10.37 20.80 -19.71
CA ALA A 60 -9.97 21.35 -21.00
C ALA A 60 -11.11 22.13 -21.70
N LYS A 61 -12.38 21.78 -21.41
CA LYS A 61 -13.57 22.49 -21.92
C LYS A 61 -13.92 23.75 -21.13
N ILE A 62 -13.56 23.84 -19.85
CA ILE A 62 -13.95 24.95 -18.95
C ILE A 62 -12.80 25.94 -18.79
N HIS A 63 -11.59 25.42 -18.66
CA HIS A 63 -10.36 26.12 -18.39
C HIS A 63 -9.29 25.74 -19.43
N PRO A 64 -9.51 26.01 -20.73
CA PRO A 64 -8.52 25.71 -21.77
C PRO A 64 -7.18 26.41 -21.53
N GLU A 65 -7.18 27.51 -20.78
CA GLU A 65 -5.98 28.24 -20.36
C GLU A 65 -5.05 27.46 -19.43
N LEU A 66 -5.53 26.40 -18.79
CA LEU A 66 -4.66 25.53 -17.99
C LEU A 66 -3.81 24.59 -18.87
N PHE A 67 -4.11 24.51 -20.17
CA PHE A 67 -3.55 23.49 -21.08
C PHE A 67 -2.93 24.10 -22.34
N HIS A 68 -2.20 25.21 -22.19
CA HIS A 68 -1.60 25.96 -23.29
C HIS A 68 -0.45 25.26 -24.06
N GLN A 69 0.01 24.09 -23.59
CA GLN A 69 1.04 23.28 -24.24
C GLN A 69 0.49 21.87 -24.48
N GLU A 70 1.04 21.15 -25.47
CA GLU A 70 0.73 19.73 -25.65
C GLU A 70 1.08 18.99 -24.35
N MET A 71 0.02 18.61 -23.64
CA MET A 71 0.16 17.90 -22.38
C MET A 71 0.68 16.50 -22.67
N SER A 72 1.71 16.09 -21.95
CA SER A 72 2.19 14.72 -22.05
C SER A 72 1.16 13.76 -21.47
N VAL A 73 0.84 12.70 -22.20
CA VAL A 73 -0.04 11.63 -21.74
C VAL A 73 0.81 10.39 -21.47
N ILE A 74 0.54 9.72 -20.36
CA ILE A 74 1.20 8.45 -20.01
C ILE A 74 0.18 7.34 -19.85
N SER A 75 0.56 6.14 -20.24
CA SER A 75 -0.19 4.93 -19.94
C SER A 75 0.08 4.48 -18.51
N ALA A 76 -0.98 4.07 -17.83
CA ALA A 76 -0.91 3.59 -16.46
C ALA A 76 -1.77 2.33 -16.29
N ILE A 77 -1.52 1.65 -15.17
CA ILE A 77 -2.28 0.49 -14.72
C ILE A 77 -3.13 0.94 -13.56
N ARG A 78 -4.43 0.68 -13.63
CA ARG A 78 -5.35 0.97 -12.52
C ARG A 78 -4.94 0.16 -11.28
N ASP A 79 -4.77 0.85 -10.15
CA ASP A 79 -4.57 0.28 -8.81
C ASP A 79 -5.66 0.86 -7.89
N GLU A 80 -6.44 -0.01 -7.26
CA GLU A 80 -7.64 0.38 -6.49
C GLU A 80 -8.58 1.34 -7.25
N ASN A 81 -9.42 2.09 -6.53
CA ASN A 81 -10.39 3.01 -7.13
C ASN A 81 -9.79 4.38 -7.53
N ARG A 82 -8.67 4.80 -6.95
CA ARG A 82 -8.11 6.14 -7.22
C ARG A 82 -6.60 6.18 -7.41
N ASN A 83 -5.99 5.02 -7.60
CA ASN A 83 -4.54 4.93 -7.75
C ASN A 83 -4.14 4.44 -9.13
N ALA A 84 -2.88 4.66 -9.44
CA ALA A 84 -2.27 4.29 -10.71
C ALA A 84 -0.87 3.75 -10.45
N ILE A 85 -0.45 2.75 -11.22
CA ILE A 85 0.94 2.33 -11.31
C ILE A 85 1.46 2.69 -12.70
N ILE A 86 2.65 3.28 -12.77
CA ILE A 86 3.32 3.69 -14.01
C ILE A 86 4.48 2.72 -14.22
N PRO A 87 4.27 1.59 -14.93
CA PRO A 87 5.26 0.51 -15.01
C PRO A 87 6.57 0.93 -15.70
N ASP A 88 6.52 1.95 -16.55
CA ASP A 88 7.70 2.48 -17.26
C ASP A 88 8.60 3.36 -16.37
N ARG A 89 8.17 3.66 -15.13
CA ARG A 89 8.93 4.44 -14.16
C ARG A 89 9.19 3.59 -12.92
N PHE A 90 10.42 3.09 -12.80
CA PHE A 90 10.82 2.27 -11.68
C PHE A 90 12.24 2.57 -11.22
N ILE A 91 12.53 2.21 -9.98
CA ILE A 91 13.86 2.25 -9.37
C ILE A 91 14.15 0.90 -8.72
N ILE A 92 15.42 0.57 -8.53
CA ILE A 92 15.85 -0.61 -7.76
C ILE A 92 16.44 -0.13 -6.44
N ILE A 93 15.91 -0.64 -5.32
CA ILE A 93 16.38 -0.35 -3.96
C ILE A 93 16.43 -1.68 -3.22
N GLU A 94 17.53 -1.98 -2.51
CA GLU A 94 17.72 -3.26 -1.81
C GLU A 94 17.46 -4.49 -2.71
N ASN A 95 17.90 -4.43 -3.97
CA ASN A 95 17.67 -5.46 -4.99
C ASN A 95 16.20 -5.75 -5.34
N ARG A 96 15.27 -4.87 -4.95
CA ARG A 96 13.85 -4.94 -5.31
C ARG A 96 13.50 -3.82 -6.28
N ARG A 97 12.69 -4.15 -7.30
CA ARG A 97 12.13 -3.16 -8.23
C ARG A 97 10.91 -2.51 -7.59
N TYR A 98 10.89 -1.18 -7.59
CA TYR A 98 9.77 -0.37 -7.13
C TYR A 98 9.26 0.50 -8.27
N PHE A 99 7.96 0.43 -8.53
CA PHE A 99 7.28 1.21 -9.55
C PHE A 99 6.72 2.49 -8.96
N LEU A 100 6.69 3.54 -9.77
CA LEU A 100 5.98 4.77 -9.43
C LEU A 100 4.48 4.47 -9.35
N SER A 101 3.89 4.80 -8.20
CA SER A 101 2.46 4.76 -7.96
C SER A 101 1.94 6.13 -7.57
N ILE A 102 0.76 6.47 -8.09
CA ILE A 102 0.08 7.72 -7.84
C ILE A 102 -1.20 7.41 -7.07
N LYS A 103 -1.35 7.96 -5.87
CA LYS A 103 -2.58 7.86 -5.07
C LYS A 103 -3.37 9.16 -5.19
N GLY A 104 -4.62 9.07 -5.63
CA GLY A 104 -5.48 10.23 -5.86
C GLY A 104 -5.29 10.84 -7.24
N CYS A 105 -5.56 10.08 -8.30
CA CYS A 105 -5.55 10.54 -9.70
C CYS A 105 -6.97 10.61 -10.33
N GLY A 106 -7.98 10.69 -9.47
CA GLY A 106 -9.41 10.69 -9.78
C GLY A 106 -10.03 9.31 -9.58
N ALA A 107 -11.33 9.26 -9.32
CA ALA A 107 -12.07 8.02 -9.09
C ALA A 107 -12.39 7.30 -10.41
N TYR A 108 -12.31 5.96 -10.42
CA TYR A 108 -12.69 5.13 -11.55
C TYR A 108 -14.10 4.57 -11.44
N GLU A 109 -14.58 4.39 -10.22
CA GLU A 109 -15.84 3.73 -9.89
C GLU A 109 -16.87 4.70 -9.32
N ASP A 110 -18.14 4.29 -9.36
CA ASP A 110 -19.21 4.93 -8.63
C ASP A 110 -19.16 4.48 -7.16
N MET A 111 -19.21 5.44 -6.23
CA MET A 111 -19.13 5.18 -4.80
C MET A 111 -20.30 4.34 -4.27
N PHE A 112 -21.51 4.50 -4.84
CA PHE A 112 -22.74 3.94 -4.29
C PHE A 112 -23.30 2.81 -5.14
N GLU A 113 -23.19 2.92 -6.46
CA GLU A 113 -23.68 1.89 -7.38
C GLU A 113 -22.65 0.79 -7.60
N GLY A 114 -21.39 1.04 -7.24
CA GLY A 114 -20.26 0.19 -7.61
C GLY A 114 -20.01 0.19 -9.12
N GLY A 115 -18.94 -0.45 -9.55
CA GLY A 115 -18.58 -0.51 -10.97
C GLY A 115 -18.16 0.85 -11.54
N GLN A 116 -17.98 0.94 -12.86
CA GLN A 116 -17.36 2.09 -13.52
C GLN A 116 -18.18 3.39 -13.34
N LEU A 117 -17.51 4.49 -13.01
CA LEU A 117 -18.11 5.81 -12.91
C LEU A 117 -18.67 6.24 -14.28
N THR A 118 -19.95 6.58 -14.36
CA THR A 118 -20.64 6.90 -15.63
C THR A 118 -20.92 8.38 -15.80
N GLN A 119 -21.31 8.80 -17.01
CA GLN A 119 -21.84 10.15 -17.22
C GLN A 119 -23.07 10.43 -16.35
N GLN A 120 -23.92 9.43 -16.13
CA GLN A 120 -25.12 9.58 -15.30
C GLN A 120 -24.72 9.79 -13.83
N SER A 121 -23.75 9.02 -13.33
CA SER A 121 -23.15 9.22 -12.01
C SER A 121 -22.61 10.64 -11.83
N LEU A 122 -21.83 11.14 -12.78
CA LEU A 122 -21.30 12.51 -12.74
C LEU A 122 -22.42 13.57 -12.77
N ARG A 123 -23.50 13.34 -13.51
CA ARG A 123 -24.67 14.24 -13.51
C ARG A 123 -25.38 14.23 -12.16
N ASN A 124 -25.49 13.07 -11.52
CA ASN A 124 -26.12 12.93 -10.21
C ASN A 124 -25.34 13.64 -9.09
N THR A 125 -24.03 13.82 -9.26
CA THR A 125 -23.16 14.51 -8.30
C THR A 125 -22.90 15.98 -8.62
N CYS A 126 -23.13 16.40 -9.86
CA CYS A 126 -22.91 17.78 -10.26
C CYS A 126 -23.90 18.74 -9.55
N ARG A 127 -23.38 19.83 -9.01
CA ARG A 127 -24.15 20.89 -8.33
C ARG A 127 -24.12 22.23 -9.07
N ASP A 128 -23.46 22.27 -10.22
CA ASP A 128 -23.47 23.42 -11.13
C ASP A 128 -24.23 23.07 -12.42
N PRO A 129 -25.46 23.59 -12.63
CA PRO A 129 -26.26 23.31 -13.81
C PRO A 129 -25.57 23.64 -15.14
N ASN A 130 -24.63 24.60 -15.15
CA ASN A 130 -23.91 25.03 -16.34
C ASN A 130 -22.89 23.99 -16.83
N LEU A 131 -22.58 22.98 -16.00
CA LEU A 131 -21.67 21.89 -16.35
C LEU A 131 -22.42 20.70 -16.95
N LEU A 132 -23.72 20.56 -16.73
CA LEU A 132 -24.50 19.41 -17.20
C LEU A 132 -24.42 19.18 -18.73
N PRO A 133 -24.46 20.21 -19.60
CA PRO A 133 -24.27 20.01 -21.03
C PRO A 133 -22.87 19.47 -21.35
N LYS A 134 -21.83 20.00 -20.70
CA LYS A 134 -20.43 19.58 -20.90
C LYS A 134 -20.17 18.15 -20.44
N ILE A 135 -20.83 17.71 -19.37
CA ILE A 135 -20.72 16.32 -18.86
C ILE A 135 -21.27 15.31 -19.88
N LYS A 136 -22.34 15.64 -20.62
CA LYS A 136 -22.90 14.76 -21.66
C LYS A 136 -21.95 14.53 -22.83
N GLU A 137 -21.00 15.44 -23.04
CA GLU A 137 -20.02 15.38 -24.12
C GLU A 137 -18.75 14.59 -23.72
N LEU A 138 -18.62 14.16 -22.46
CA LEU A 138 -17.44 13.42 -22.01
C LEU A 138 -17.44 12.02 -22.63
N THR A 139 -16.38 11.67 -23.35
CA THR A 139 -16.24 10.32 -23.91
C THR A 139 -15.63 9.33 -22.91
N ASN A 140 -15.02 9.85 -21.84
CA ASN A 140 -14.47 9.06 -20.75
C ASN A 140 -14.72 9.77 -19.42
N THR A 141 -15.22 9.03 -18.43
CA THR A 141 -15.57 9.52 -17.09
C THR A 141 -14.66 8.97 -15.99
N THR A 142 -13.71 8.10 -16.34
CA THR A 142 -12.75 7.51 -15.40
C THR A 142 -11.68 8.53 -14.98
N GLY A 143 -11.23 8.44 -13.73
CA GLY A 143 -10.23 9.36 -13.18
C GLY A 143 -10.81 10.75 -12.93
N PHE A 144 -12.01 10.81 -12.35
CA PHE A 144 -12.69 12.08 -12.04
C PHE A 144 -12.44 12.54 -10.60
N PHE A 145 -12.01 13.78 -10.39
CA PHE A 145 -11.87 14.38 -9.06
C PHE A 145 -13.21 14.88 -8.55
N MET A 146 -13.58 14.46 -7.35
CA MET A 146 -14.85 14.82 -6.73
C MET A 146 -14.59 15.25 -5.29
N ALA A 147 -15.42 16.16 -4.79
CA ALA A 147 -15.31 16.65 -3.44
C ALA A 147 -16.15 15.86 -2.44
N GLU A 148 -16.76 14.74 -2.84
CA GLU A 148 -17.48 13.90 -1.89
C GLU A 148 -16.56 13.52 -0.73
N ASN A 149 -17.02 13.79 0.49
CA ASN A 149 -16.29 13.45 1.70
C ASN A 149 -16.86 12.17 2.32
N TRP A 150 -16.07 11.11 2.27
CA TRP A 150 -16.38 9.90 3.03
C TRP A 150 -15.92 10.07 4.47
N MET A 151 -16.88 10.16 5.41
CA MET A 151 -16.70 10.20 6.87
C MET A 151 -15.60 11.12 7.45
N GLY A 152 -14.99 12.02 6.67
CA GLY A 152 -14.00 12.99 7.14
C GLY A 152 -12.58 12.81 6.60
N GLU A 153 -12.28 11.71 5.90
CA GLU A 153 -10.90 11.29 5.62
C GLU A 153 -10.33 11.97 4.37
N SER A 154 -10.97 11.78 3.21
CA SER A 154 -10.45 12.27 1.93
C SER A 154 -11.53 12.61 0.89
N PRO A 155 -11.26 13.55 -0.04
CA PRO A 155 -12.09 13.81 -1.21
C PRO A 155 -12.08 12.61 -2.17
N TYR A 156 -13.24 12.24 -2.70
CA TYR A 156 -13.36 11.08 -3.59
C TYR A 156 -12.56 11.27 -4.89
N GLY A 157 -11.55 10.41 -5.08
CA GLY A 157 -10.62 10.47 -6.21
C GLY A 157 -9.32 11.23 -5.94
N ALA A 158 -9.13 11.82 -4.76
CA ALA A 158 -7.89 12.48 -4.35
C ALA A 158 -7.49 12.07 -2.92
N GLN A 159 -6.44 12.68 -2.38
CA GLN A 159 -6.08 12.61 -0.96
C GLN A 159 -6.48 13.89 -0.22
N GLY A 160 -6.83 13.73 1.05
CA GLY A 160 -7.07 14.82 1.97
C GLY A 160 -5.76 15.44 2.45
N GLU A 161 -5.82 16.68 2.95
CA GLU A 161 -4.63 17.38 3.46
C GLU A 161 -3.97 16.64 4.63
N LEU A 162 -4.75 16.19 5.62
CA LEU A 162 -4.21 15.49 6.77
C LEU A 162 -3.55 14.17 6.34
N ASN A 163 -4.32 13.30 5.68
CA ASN A 163 -3.83 12.02 5.18
C ASN A 163 -2.55 12.16 4.34
N ALA A 164 -2.49 13.11 3.41
CA ALA A 164 -1.29 13.30 2.59
C ALA A 164 -0.06 13.74 3.43
N ASN A 165 -0.25 14.63 4.41
CA ASN A 165 0.85 15.04 5.28
C ASN A 165 1.28 13.89 6.21
N ASP A 166 0.33 13.12 6.74
CA ASP A 166 0.60 11.95 7.58
C ASP A 166 1.34 10.86 6.79
N GLU A 167 0.91 10.55 5.55
CA GLU A 167 1.60 9.63 4.63
C GLU A 167 3.07 10.05 4.42
N LEU A 168 3.30 11.35 4.17
CA LEU A 168 4.65 11.88 4.00
C LEU A 168 5.46 11.79 5.30
N GLU A 169 4.90 12.25 6.43
CA GLU A 169 5.55 12.26 7.74
C GLU A 169 6.01 10.84 8.12
N PHE A 170 5.10 9.87 8.13
CA PHE A 170 5.43 8.52 8.53
C PHE A 170 6.39 7.85 7.56
N SER A 171 6.29 8.15 6.26
CA SER A 171 7.28 7.68 5.29
C SER A 171 8.68 8.26 5.50
N THR A 172 8.83 9.44 6.13
CA THR A 172 10.17 9.99 6.44
C THR A 172 10.85 9.29 7.62
N LEU A 173 10.08 8.62 8.48
CA LEU A 173 10.61 7.85 9.62
C LEU A 173 11.33 6.58 9.18
N ALA A 174 11.01 6.07 7.98
CA ALA A 174 11.65 4.89 7.42
C ALA A 174 13.08 5.20 6.93
N ASN A 175 13.93 4.17 6.87
CA ASN A 175 15.27 4.26 6.29
C ASN A 175 15.42 3.32 5.08
N PRO A 176 15.31 3.86 3.86
CA PRO A 176 14.19 4.70 3.45
C PRO A 176 12.90 3.87 3.22
N LEU A 177 12.99 2.53 3.27
CA LEU A 177 11.89 1.61 2.92
C LEU A 177 11.18 1.02 4.13
N HIS A 178 11.87 0.92 5.27
CA HIS A 178 11.33 0.24 6.43
C HIS A 178 11.64 0.97 7.74
N ILE A 179 10.80 0.71 8.75
CA ILE A 179 11.06 1.09 10.15
C ILE A 179 11.53 -0.17 10.87
N ASN A 180 12.84 -0.31 11.02
CA ASN A 180 13.49 -1.49 11.62
C ASN A 180 12.94 -2.83 11.07
N GLY A 181 12.80 -2.98 9.75
CA GLY A 181 12.28 -4.20 9.11
C GLY A 181 10.77 -4.20 8.81
N ALA A 182 9.99 -3.29 9.39
CA ALA A 182 8.59 -3.09 8.98
C ALA A 182 8.54 -2.26 7.69
N TYR A 183 8.37 -2.91 6.54
CA TYR A 183 8.42 -2.27 5.22
C TYR A 183 7.14 -1.46 4.93
N LEU A 184 7.33 -0.28 4.34
CA LEU A 184 6.28 0.62 3.89
C LEU A 184 6.41 0.83 2.37
N CYS A 185 5.33 1.21 1.70
CA CYS A 185 5.36 1.73 0.33
C CYS A 185 5.73 3.21 0.37
N PRO A 186 7.00 3.60 0.19
CA PRO A 186 7.45 4.91 0.62
C PRO A 186 6.92 6.03 -0.28
N VAL A 187 6.67 7.18 0.33
CA VAL A 187 6.23 8.40 -0.34
C VAL A 187 7.43 9.19 -0.84
N ILE A 188 7.44 9.51 -2.14
CA ILE A 188 8.41 10.40 -2.77
C ILE A 188 8.04 11.85 -2.48
N ALA A 189 6.77 12.19 -2.69
CA ALA A 189 6.27 13.55 -2.53
C ALA A 189 4.75 13.57 -2.41
N ILE A 190 4.22 14.67 -1.86
CA ILE A 190 2.81 15.04 -1.99
C ILE A 190 2.69 16.32 -2.81
N ILE A 191 1.63 16.38 -3.61
CA ILE A 191 1.36 17.50 -4.52
C ILE A 191 -0.01 18.06 -4.20
N ARG A 192 -0.07 19.34 -3.86
CA ARG A 192 -1.34 20.06 -3.72
C ARG A 192 -1.97 20.25 -5.11
N ILE A 193 -3.22 19.85 -5.24
CA ILE A 193 -3.99 20.04 -6.48
C ILE A 193 -4.25 21.55 -6.67
N PRO A 194 -3.98 22.11 -7.87
CA PRO A 194 -4.22 23.52 -8.17
C PRO A 194 -5.67 23.97 -7.92
N GLU A 195 -5.82 25.21 -7.46
CA GLU A 195 -7.12 25.78 -7.07
C GLU A 195 -8.18 25.75 -8.20
N PRO A 196 -7.89 26.03 -9.48
CA PRO A 196 -8.87 25.87 -10.55
C PRO A 196 -9.43 24.44 -10.69
N ILE A 197 -8.57 23.43 -10.50
CA ILE A 197 -8.96 22.01 -10.56
C ILE A 197 -9.81 21.65 -9.33
N GLU A 198 -9.36 22.08 -8.15
CA GLU A 198 -10.06 21.85 -6.89
C GLU A 198 -11.45 22.53 -6.89
N THR A 199 -11.53 23.78 -7.34
CA THR A 199 -12.78 24.54 -7.46
C THR A 199 -13.77 23.87 -8.40
N LEU A 200 -13.31 23.25 -9.50
CA LEU A 200 -14.16 22.42 -10.34
C LEU A 200 -14.63 21.15 -9.60
N ALA A 201 -13.70 20.41 -8.99
CA ALA A 201 -14.01 19.16 -8.28
C ALA A 201 -15.02 19.37 -7.13
N ARG A 202 -14.98 20.54 -6.47
CA ARG A 202 -15.94 20.99 -5.44
C ARG A 202 -17.39 21.07 -5.89
N LYS A 203 -17.63 21.10 -7.20
CA LYS A 203 -18.98 21.08 -7.77
C LYS A 203 -19.56 19.67 -7.90
N PHE A 204 -18.79 18.63 -7.61
CA PHE A 204 -19.18 17.23 -7.75
C PHE A 204 -19.16 16.52 -6.40
N PHE A 205 -20.35 16.24 -5.85
CA PHE A 205 -20.54 15.48 -4.61
C PHE A 205 -21.98 14.97 -4.53
N TRP A 206 -22.21 13.83 -3.89
CA TRP A 206 -23.54 13.31 -3.57
C TRP A 206 -24.13 14.01 -2.35
N TYR A 207 -23.45 13.92 -1.20
CA TYR A 207 -24.01 14.29 0.10
C TYR A 207 -23.24 15.41 0.78
N ARG A 208 -21.91 15.27 0.90
CA ARG A 208 -21.09 16.20 1.68
C ARG A 208 -19.81 16.56 0.95
N THR A 209 -19.40 17.81 1.09
CA THR A 209 -18.15 18.31 0.49
C THR A 209 -17.00 18.27 1.47
N TYR A 210 -15.87 17.70 1.04
CA TYR A 210 -14.58 17.80 1.72
C TYR A 210 -14.12 19.25 1.66
N LYS A 211 -13.69 19.84 2.77
CA LYS A 211 -13.49 21.30 2.89
C LYS A 211 -12.04 21.74 2.79
N LYS A 212 -11.09 20.86 3.09
CA LYS A 212 -9.65 21.17 3.07
C LYS A 212 -9.06 21.02 1.66
N PRO A 213 -7.84 21.50 1.41
CA PRO A 213 -7.17 21.35 0.12
C PRO A 213 -7.01 19.89 -0.29
N PHE A 214 -6.98 19.64 -1.61
CA PHE A 214 -6.82 18.30 -2.15
C PHE A 214 -5.36 18.04 -2.49
N TYR A 215 -4.93 16.80 -2.31
CA TYR A 215 -3.57 16.36 -2.57
C TYR A 215 -3.56 15.11 -3.45
N GLN A 216 -2.41 14.88 -4.07
CA GLN A 216 -2.02 13.63 -4.71
C GLN A 216 -0.73 13.15 -4.05
N VAL A 217 -0.63 11.86 -3.77
CA VAL A 217 0.57 11.26 -3.18
C VAL A 217 1.32 10.50 -4.29
N ILE A 218 2.61 10.82 -4.41
CA ILE A 218 3.56 10.21 -5.33
C ILE A 218 4.37 9.23 -4.50
N ARG A 219 4.22 7.93 -4.74
CA ARG A 219 4.81 6.86 -3.92
C ARG A 219 5.46 5.77 -4.76
N LEU A 220 6.15 4.87 -4.09
CA LEU A 220 6.73 3.66 -4.67
C LEU A 220 5.97 2.43 -4.17
N VAL A 221 5.70 1.49 -5.08
CA VAL A 221 5.12 0.19 -4.75
C VAL A 221 5.95 -0.94 -5.37
N PRO A 222 6.14 -2.09 -4.70
CA PRO A 222 6.97 -3.17 -5.23
C PRO A 222 6.24 -4.02 -6.28
N SER A 223 4.90 -3.99 -6.31
CA SER A 223 4.06 -4.73 -7.25
C SER A 223 2.61 -4.20 -7.22
N LYS A 224 1.68 -4.92 -7.84
CA LYS A 224 0.21 -4.76 -7.69
C LYS A 224 -0.42 -5.86 -6.81
N ILE A 225 0.37 -6.84 -6.36
CA ILE A 225 -0.11 -8.03 -5.65
C ILE A 225 -0.52 -7.66 -4.22
N ARG A 226 -1.74 -8.05 -3.82
CA ARG A 226 -2.28 -7.83 -2.46
C ARG A 226 -2.50 -9.16 -1.76
N LEU A 227 -2.69 -9.12 -0.44
CA LEU A 227 -3.11 -10.29 0.33
C LEU A 227 -4.65 -10.50 0.25
N TYR A 228 -5.41 -9.44 -0.08
CA TYR A 228 -6.88 -9.35 0.01
C TYR A 228 -7.73 -9.97 -1.11
N PHE A 229 -8.88 -10.55 -0.71
CA PHE A 229 -9.86 -11.27 -1.54
C PHE A 229 -10.63 -10.47 -2.61
N GLU A 230 -10.67 -9.13 -2.55
CA GLU A 230 -11.27 -8.29 -3.61
C GLU A 230 -10.24 -7.66 -4.56
N SER A 231 -8.94 -7.90 -4.33
CA SER A 231 -7.91 -7.49 -5.30
C SER A 231 -7.96 -8.39 -6.54
N THR A 232 -7.73 -7.80 -7.71
CA THR A 232 -7.61 -8.56 -8.97
C THR A 232 -6.39 -9.47 -9.00
N GLU A 233 -5.35 -9.15 -8.23
CA GLU A 233 -4.14 -9.97 -8.03
C GLU A 233 -3.98 -10.23 -6.52
N VAL A 234 -4.32 -11.45 -6.10
CA VAL A 234 -4.48 -11.82 -4.68
C VAL A 234 -3.77 -13.13 -4.34
N LEU A 235 -3.17 -13.19 -3.15
CA LEU A 235 -2.58 -14.39 -2.56
C LEU A 235 -3.60 -15.46 -2.10
N LYS A 236 -4.84 -15.44 -2.60
CA LYS A 236 -5.89 -16.43 -2.29
C LYS A 236 -5.68 -17.71 -3.10
N HIS A 237 -5.10 -17.57 -4.28
CA HIS A 237 -4.74 -18.65 -5.19
C HIS A 237 -3.23 -18.56 -5.48
N PRO A 238 -2.38 -18.81 -4.48
CA PRO A 238 -0.93 -18.64 -4.59
C PRO A 238 -0.32 -19.37 -5.79
N GLU A 239 -0.88 -20.51 -6.24
CA GLU A 239 -0.41 -21.23 -7.44
C GLU A 239 -0.34 -20.32 -8.69
N GLN A 240 -1.40 -19.56 -8.99
CA GLN A 240 -1.42 -18.64 -10.13
C GLN A 240 -0.42 -17.50 -9.96
N LEU A 241 -0.21 -17.06 -8.72
CA LEU A 241 0.78 -16.04 -8.43
C LEU A 241 2.19 -16.58 -8.64
N MET A 242 2.48 -17.80 -8.17
CA MET A 242 3.78 -18.44 -8.33
C MET A 242 4.13 -18.62 -9.81
N ASP A 243 3.16 -19.00 -10.66
CA ASP A 243 3.33 -19.05 -12.12
C ASP A 243 3.72 -17.68 -12.69
N VAL A 244 3.04 -16.60 -12.28
CA VAL A 244 3.34 -15.22 -12.72
C VAL A 244 4.73 -14.77 -12.25
N LEU A 245 5.13 -15.20 -11.05
CA LEU A 245 6.44 -14.89 -10.49
C LEU A 245 7.57 -15.79 -11.03
N GLY A 246 7.24 -16.89 -11.71
CA GLY A 246 8.21 -17.92 -12.10
C GLY A 246 8.89 -18.57 -10.89
N ILE A 247 8.08 -18.95 -9.90
CA ILE A 247 8.49 -19.72 -8.72
C ILE A 247 8.00 -21.16 -8.96
N ASP A 248 8.94 -22.02 -9.36
CA ASP A 248 8.60 -23.37 -9.86
C ASP A 248 9.11 -24.48 -8.93
N THR A 249 9.85 -24.10 -7.87
CA THR A 249 10.47 -25.04 -6.92
C THR A 249 10.12 -24.73 -5.47
N GLY A 250 10.11 -25.78 -4.64
CA GLY A 250 9.88 -25.66 -3.20
C GLY A 250 10.89 -24.75 -2.48
N GLU A 251 12.16 -24.80 -2.90
CA GLU A 251 13.23 -23.95 -2.35
C GLU A 251 12.97 -22.45 -2.61
N GLU A 252 12.53 -22.10 -3.83
CA GLU A 252 12.22 -20.71 -4.18
C GLU A 252 11.00 -20.18 -3.43
N LEU A 253 9.97 -21.02 -3.26
CA LEU A 253 8.78 -20.68 -2.50
C LEU A 253 9.07 -20.59 -1.00
N ARG A 254 9.96 -21.44 -0.49
CA ARG A 254 10.44 -21.35 0.89
C ARG A 254 11.15 -20.02 1.17
N GLU A 255 12.04 -19.58 0.30
CA GLU A 255 12.68 -18.26 0.40
C GLU A 255 11.66 -17.12 0.39
N PHE A 256 10.62 -17.24 -0.44
CA PHE A 256 9.50 -16.31 -0.47
C PHE A 256 8.76 -16.28 0.88
N GLU A 257 8.47 -17.45 1.46
CA GLU A 257 7.85 -17.57 2.78
C GLU A 257 8.70 -17.00 3.92
N LEU A 258 10.02 -17.20 3.88
CA LEU A 258 10.90 -16.61 4.90
C LEU A 258 10.82 -15.07 4.90
N ASN A 259 10.81 -14.44 3.72
CA ASN A 259 10.64 -12.99 3.63
C ASN A 259 9.22 -12.55 4.03
N PHE A 260 8.21 -13.34 3.66
CA PHE A 260 6.83 -13.12 4.07
C PHE A 260 6.68 -13.12 5.59
N ILE A 261 7.22 -14.15 6.26
CA ILE A 261 7.15 -14.28 7.71
C ILE A 261 7.91 -13.13 8.37
N ARG A 262 9.17 -12.90 7.97
CA ARG A 262 10.01 -11.84 8.54
C ARG A 262 9.33 -10.47 8.47
N SER A 263 8.85 -10.09 7.28
CA SER A 263 8.21 -8.79 7.08
C SER A 263 6.83 -8.68 7.76
N GLY A 264 6.05 -9.77 7.78
CA GLY A 264 4.76 -9.81 8.48
C GLY A 264 4.92 -9.67 9.99
N ILE A 265 5.82 -10.42 10.61
CA ILE A 265 6.16 -10.29 12.04
C ILE A 265 6.68 -8.87 12.34
N ALA A 266 7.44 -8.29 11.41
CA ALA A 266 7.89 -6.91 11.56
C ALA A 266 6.73 -5.90 11.57
N LEU A 267 5.74 -6.06 10.68
CA LEU A 267 4.53 -5.25 10.67
C LEU A 267 3.68 -5.45 11.93
N LEU A 268 3.52 -6.68 12.42
CA LEU A 268 2.78 -6.96 13.66
C LEU A 268 3.42 -6.35 14.91
N SER A 269 4.72 -6.06 14.85
CA SER A 269 5.49 -5.43 15.93
C SER A 269 5.78 -3.94 15.70
N LEU A 270 5.09 -3.28 14.76
CA LEU A 270 5.36 -1.90 14.34
C LEU A 270 5.43 -0.90 15.50
N PHE A 271 4.56 -1.02 16.51
CA PHE A 271 4.58 -0.14 17.68
C PHE A 271 5.94 -0.17 18.39
N THR A 272 6.46 -1.36 18.64
CA THR A 272 7.80 -1.53 19.23
C THR A 272 8.89 -1.04 18.28
N ARG A 273 8.78 -1.34 16.99
CA ARG A 273 9.79 -0.97 15.99
C ARG A 273 9.91 0.53 15.80
N SER A 274 8.82 1.27 16.00
CA SER A 274 8.77 2.72 15.91
C SER A 274 8.89 3.43 17.28
N ALA A 275 9.12 2.67 18.35
CA ALA A 275 9.07 3.18 19.71
C ALA A 275 10.13 4.26 20.01
N ILE A 276 9.63 5.39 20.50
CA ILE A 276 10.38 6.47 21.12
C ILE A 276 10.07 6.43 22.62
N ILE A 277 11.10 6.15 23.42
CA ILE A 277 10.99 6.00 24.87
C ILE A 277 11.29 7.37 25.52
N GLN A 278 10.36 7.88 26.33
CA GLN A 278 10.49 9.14 27.04
C GLN A 278 10.06 8.95 28.50
N GLU A 279 11.06 8.95 29.40
CA GLU A 279 10.87 8.71 30.84
C GLU A 279 10.07 7.44 31.11
N ASN A 280 8.80 7.57 31.50
CA ASN A 280 7.90 6.47 31.82
C ASN A 280 6.85 6.20 30.73
N THR A 281 7.01 6.80 29.55
CA THR A 281 6.08 6.65 28.43
C THR A 281 6.78 6.17 27.16
N ILE A 282 6.00 5.52 26.31
CA ILE A 282 6.44 5.04 25.00
C ILE A 282 5.49 5.61 23.97
N LYS A 283 6.03 6.30 22.98
CA LYS A 283 5.30 6.74 21.80
C LYS A 283 5.68 5.86 20.62
N GLY A 284 4.72 5.30 19.91
CA GLY A 284 4.96 4.44 18.74
C GLY A 284 3.82 4.55 17.74
N LEU A 285 4.04 4.05 16.53
CA LEU A 285 3.05 3.96 15.47
C LEU A 285 2.15 2.75 15.67
N ILE A 286 0.86 2.94 15.51
CA ILE A 286 -0.16 1.89 15.50
C ILE A 286 -0.99 1.98 14.22
N TYR A 287 -1.76 0.94 13.98
CA TYR A 287 -2.72 0.82 12.90
C TYR A 287 -4.09 1.34 13.34
N GLN A 288 -4.64 2.29 12.59
CA GLN A 288 -5.96 2.89 12.79
C GLN A 288 -6.86 2.52 11.62
N ASP A 289 -7.92 1.75 11.90
CA ASP A 289 -8.98 1.43 10.93
C ASP A 289 -8.48 0.85 9.58
N VAL A 290 -7.43 0.03 9.63
CA VAL A 290 -6.83 -0.65 8.47
C VAL A 290 -6.90 -2.17 8.59
N TRP A 291 -6.84 -2.83 7.43
CA TRP A 291 -6.74 -4.28 7.31
C TRP A 291 -5.43 -4.61 6.58
N LEU A 292 -4.57 -5.41 7.21
CA LEU A 292 -3.28 -5.79 6.65
C LEU A 292 -3.45 -6.43 5.26
N ASP A 293 -4.53 -7.17 5.07
CA ASP A 293 -4.74 -7.88 3.83
C ASP A 293 -4.95 -6.95 2.60
N LYS A 294 -5.79 -5.92 2.76
CA LYS A 294 -6.11 -4.91 1.76
C LYS A 294 -5.02 -3.85 1.65
N ASP A 295 -4.50 -3.44 2.79
CA ASP A 295 -3.66 -2.26 2.92
C ASP A 295 -2.17 -2.59 2.82
N ALA A 296 -1.81 -3.82 2.40
CA ALA A 296 -0.45 -4.22 2.11
C ALA A 296 -0.24 -4.69 0.65
N ILE A 297 0.99 -4.53 0.15
CA ILE A 297 1.45 -4.97 -1.17
C ILE A 297 2.60 -5.95 -0.99
N LEU A 298 2.56 -7.04 -1.75
CA LEU A 298 3.57 -8.08 -1.71
C LEU A 298 4.65 -7.85 -2.76
N ALA A 299 5.91 -7.76 -2.36
CA ALA A 299 7.03 -7.76 -3.31
C ALA A 299 7.20 -9.14 -3.96
N LEU A 300 7.92 -9.18 -5.08
CA LEU A 300 8.17 -10.42 -5.84
C LEU A 300 9.02 -11.45 -5.10
N ASP A 301 9.64 -11.06 -3.98
CA ASP A 301 10.44 -11.92 -3.11
C ASP A 301 9.69 -12.35 -1.83
N GLY A 302 8.40 -12.00 -1.70
CA GLY A 302 7.56 -12.32 -0.54
C GLY A 302 7.53 -11.25 0.55
N THR A 303 8.29 -10.16 0.41
CA THR A 303 8.30 -9.08 1.41
C THR A 303 6.98 -8.29 1.40
N ILE A 304 6.27 -8.27 2.53
CA ILE A 304 5.05 -7.50 2.73
C ILE A 304 5.39 -6.03 2.98
N HIS A 305 4.80 -5.12 2.20
CA HIS A 305 4.92 -3.66 2.35
C HIS A 305 3.58 -3.04 2.72
N PHE A 306 3.50 -2.30 3.81
CA PHE A 306 2.29 -1.58 4.17
C PHE A 306 2.10 -0.36 3.25
N ALA A 307 0.92 -0.22 2.66
CA ALA A 307 0.62 0.71 1.58
C ALA A 307 -0.33 1.85 1.99
N ASP A 308 -1.21 1.65 2.98
CA ASP A 308 -2.16 2.67 3.45
C ASP A 308 -1.58 3.48 4.62
N ILE A 309 -0.49 4.20 4.35
CA ILE A 309 0.33 4.87 5.38
C ILE A 309 -0.48 5.92 6.16
N GLU A 310 -1.52 6.53 5.59
CA GLU A 310 -2.42 7.45 6.32
C GLU A 310 -3.20 6.76 7.44
N GLY A 311 -3.36 5.43 7.38
CA GLY A 311 -3.98 4.63 8.43
C GLY A 311 -3.03 4.33 9.58
N LEU A 312 -1.82 4.90 9.59
CA LEU A 312 -0.97 4.90 10.77
C LEU A 312 -1.31 6.07 11.67
N MET A 313 -1.15 5.90 12.98
CA MET A 313 -1.23 6.99 13.93
C MET A 313 -0.24 6.79 15.07
N TYR A 314 0.15 7.89 15.71
CA TYR A 314 0.89 7.79 16.96
C TYR A 314 -0.02 7.44 18.13
N SER A 315 0.41 6.49 18.95
CA SER A 315 -0.14 6.21 20.27
C SER A 315 0.95 6.37 21.33
N THR A 316 0.54 6.79 22.52
CA THR A 316 1.41 6.91 23.69
C THR A 316 0.86 6.07 24.83
N VAL A 317 1.70 5.22 25.43
CA VAL A 317 1.34 4.36 26.56
C VAL A 317 2.35 4.49 27.70
N GLN A 318 1.93 4.12 28.92
CA GLN A 318 2.85 4.00 30.04
C GLN A 318 3.73 2.76 29.86
N LEU A 319 4.98 2.83 30.33
CA LEU A 319 5.95 1.73 30.25
C LEU A 319 5.41 0.44 30.92
N ALA A 320 4.64 0.58 32.00
CA ALA A 320 4.03 -0.54 32.71
C ALA A 320 2.93 -1.26 31.89
N ASP A 321 2.26 -0.55 30.98
CA ASP A 321 1.15 -1.10 30.17
C ASP A 321 1.62 -1.64 28.82
N TYR A 322 2.89 -1.43 28.48
CA TYR A 322 3.47 -1.76 27.18
C TYR A 322 3.27 -3.21 26.74
N PRO A 323 3.53 -4.24 27.57
CA PRO A 323 3.36 -5.63 27.14
C PRO A 323 1.95 -5.92 26.65
N ASN A 324 0.95 -5.55 27.45
CA ASN A 324 -0.46 -5.74 27.13
C ASN A 324 -0.88 -4.92 25.90
N PHE A 325 -0.30 -3.74 25.71
CA PHE A 325 -0.62 -2.88 24.57
C PHE A 325 -0.08 -3.47 23.26
N GLN A 326 1.18 -3.86 23.23
CA GLN A 326 1.79 -4.46 22.03
C GLN A 326 1.13 -5.79 21.67
N GLU A 327 0.72 -6.60 22.64
CA GLU A 327 -0.05 -7.82 22.37
C GLU A 327 -1.41 -7.50 21.72
N LYS A 328 -2.12 -6.46 22.17
CA LYS A 328 -3.38 -6.04 21.54
C LYS A 328 -3.18 -5.55 20.11
N GLU A 329 -2.14 -4.76 19.85
CA GLU A 329 -1.83 -4.31 18.49
C GLU A 329 -1.48 -5.48 17.56
N TRP A 330 -0.77 -6.49 18.08
CA TRP A 330 -0.48 -7.73 17.36
C TRP A 330 -1.76 -8.46 16.96
N GLN A 331 -2.68 -8.65 17.92
CA GLN A 331 -3.92 -9.41 17.73
C GLN A 331 -4.85 -8.81 16.66
N LYS A 332 -4.79 -7.50 16.41
CA LYS A 332 -5.62 -6.84 15.38
C LYS A 332 -5.37 -7.39 13.97
N LEU A 333 -4.10 -7.69 13.65
CA LEU A 333 -3.67 -8.01 12.28
C LEU A 333 -3.17 -9.47 12.13
N ALA A 334 -2.87 -10.14 13.24
CA ALA A 334 -2.25 -11.48 13.22
C ALA A 334 -3.09 -12.52 12.47
N PHE A 335 -4.42 -12.44 12.52
CA PHE A 335 -5.30 -13.39 11.83
C PHE A 335 -5.09 -13.37 10.32
N GLU A 336 -5.09 -12.18 9.70
CA GLU A 336 -4.93 -12.00 8.26
C GLU A 336 -3.56 -12.50 7.79
N PHE A 337 -2.52 -12.18 8.57
CA PHE A 337 -1.16 -12.67 8.33
C PHE A 337 -1.07 -14.20 8.39
N LEU A 338 -1.58 -14.83 9.46
CA LEU A 338 -1.55 -16.29 9.63
C LEU A 338 -2.38 -17.01 8.56
N PHE A 339 -3.51 -16.45 8.17
CA PHE A 339 -4.34 -17.00 7.10
C PHE A 339 -3.59 -17.03 5.76
N ALA A 340 -2.94 -15.91 5.41
CA ALA A 340 -2.14 -15.81 4.19
C ALA A 340 -0.92 -16.76 4.23
N LEU A 341 -0.23 -16.84 5.37
CA LEU A 341 0.90 -17.75 5.57
C LEU A 341 0.48 -19.21 5.40
N ASN A 342 -0.67 -19.62 5.96
CA ASN A 342 -1.16 -20.98 5.81
C ASN A 342 -1.46 -21.36 4.35
N ASN A 343 -1.93 -20.40 3.53
CA ASN A 343 -2.17 -20.65 2.12
C ASN A 343 -0.86 -20.80 1.33
N LEU A 344 0.14 -19.96 1.62
CA LEU A 344 1.48 -20.07 1.04
C LEU A 344 2.10 -21.44 1.34
N ASP A 345 2.08 -21.84 2.62
CA ASP A 345 2.73 -23.08 3.04
C ASP A 345 2.02 -24.29 2.44
N LYS A 346 0.67 -24.28 2.40
CA LYS A 346 -0.09 -25.33 1.73
C LYS A 346 0.36 -25.52 0.28
N THR A 347 0.59 -24.43 -0.45
CA THR A 347 1.07 -24.49 -1.84
C THR A 347 2.48 -25.00 -1.95
N ARG A 348 3.39 -24.60 -1.06
CA ARG A 348 4.74 -25.19 -1.02
C ARG A 348 4.70 -26.68 -0.77
N ARG A 349 3.88 -27.14 0.18
CA ARG A 349 3.72 -28.57 0.49
C ARG A 349 3.17 -29.35 -0.70
N GLN A 350 2.23 -28.78 -1.45
CA GLN A 350 1.74 -29.39 -2.69
C GLN A 350 2.85 -29.50 -3.74
N LEU A 351 3.64 -28.44 -3.94
CA LEU A 351 4.75 -28.39 -4.88
C LEU A 351 5.85 -29.43 -4.54
N GLU A 352 6.13 -29.61 -3.26
CA GLU A 352 7.14 -30.55 -2.75
C GLU A 352 6.60 -31.98 -2.51
N ASN A 353 5.31 -32.23 -2.80
CA ASN A 353 4.62 -33.48 -2.48
C ASN A 353 4.73 -33.89 -1.00
N LEU A 354 4.70 -32.92 -0.08
CA LEU A 354 4.70 -33.13 1.36
C LEU A 354 3.30 -33.44 1.88
N SER A 355 3.24 -34.08 3.06
CA SER A 355 1.99 -34.38 3.74
C SER A 355 1.21 -33.11 4.07
N LEU A 356 -0.09 -33.04 3.76
CA LEU A 356 -0.97 -31.95 4.19
C LEU A 356 -1.56 -32.16 5.60
N ASP A 357 -0.95 -33.05 6.38
CA ASP A 357 -1.27 -33.25 7.79
C ASP A 357 -0.93 -31.99 8.61
N TYR A 358 -1.91 -31.52 9.39
CA TYR A 358 -1.80 -30.28 10.16
C TYR A 358 -0.70 -30.32 11.23
N THR A 359 -0.42 -31.48 11.84
CA THR A 359 0.63 -31.60 12.86
C THR A 359 2.01 -31.43 12.24
N SER A 360 2.25 -32.14 11.14
CA SER A 360 3.49 -32.05 10.36
C SER A 360 3.70 -30.63 9.81
N GLN A 361 2.62 -30.02 9.32
CA GLN A 361 2.61 -28.65 8.84
C GLN A 361 3.04 -27.66 9.93
N ARG A 362 2.45 -27.73 11.12
CA ARG A 362 2.78 -26.81 12.22
C ARG A 362 4.22 -26.90 12.69
N LEU A 363 4.79 -28.11 12.77
CA LEU A 363 6.20 -28.31 13.13
C LEU A 363 7.13 -27.63 12.13
N GLU A 364 6.82 -27.75 10.84
CA GLU A 364 7.62 -27.15 9.79
C GLU A 364 7.48 -25.63 9.71
N LEU A 365 6.27 -25.10 9.84
CA LEU A 365 6.06 -23.65 10.00
C LEU A 365 6.84 -23.12 11.21
N ALA A 366 6.86 -23.84 12.32
CA ALA A 366 7.61 -23.40 13.49
C ALA A 366 9.11 -23.26 13.20
N ASN A 367 9.68 -24.15 12.39
CA ASN A 367 11.08 -24.05 11.95
C ASN A 367 11.28 -22.88 10.99
N LEU A 368 10.38 -22.67 10.02
CA LEU A 368 10.44 -21.53 9.10
C LEU A 368 10.37 -20.19 9.83
N VAL A 369 9.53 -20.11 10.87
CA VAL A 369 9.41 -18.90 11.69
C VAL A 369 10.69 -18.63 12.46
N GLN A 370 11.27 -19.65 13.11
CA GLN A 370 12.57 -19.52 13.79
C GLN A 370 13.65 -19.02 12.82
N GLU A 371 13.78 -19.66 11.66
CA GLU A 371 14.77 -19.28 10.65
C GLU A 371 14.54 -17.87 10.09
N SER A 372 13.29 -17.48 9.85
CA SER A 372 12.97 -16.16 9.31
C SER A 372 13.41 -15.01 10.24
N LEU A 373 13.48 -15.28 11.55
CA LEU A 373 13.77 -14.29 12.58
C LEU A 373 15.22 -14.31 13.08
N GLU A 374 16.06 -15.24 12.65
CA GLU A 374 17.47 -15.34 13.07
C GLU A 374 18.26 -14.03 12.91
N THR A 375 17.89 -13.23 11.91
CA THR A 375 18.54 -11.95 11.60
C THR A 375 17.66 -10.73 11.89
N ASP A 376 16.50 -10.90 12.52
CA ASP A 376 15.63 -9.77 12.84
C ASP A 376 16.20 -8.99 14.04
N PRO A 377 16.28 -7.66 13.97
CA PRO A 377 16.91 -6.86 15.02
C PRO A 377 16.09 -6.72 16.32
N ILE A 378 14.82 -7.13 16.31
CA ILE A 378 13.84 -6.83 17.37
C ILE A 378 13.05 -8.08 17.79
N ALA A 379 12.75 -8.97 16.85
CA ALA A 379 12.00 -10.19 17.11
C ALA A 379 12.93 -11.41 17.05
N ASP A 380 12.74 -12.34 17.97
CA ASP A 380 13.32 -13.68 17.95
C ASP A 380 12.22 -14.67 18.39
N THR A 381 12.58 -15.93 18.57
CA THR A 381 11.67 -17.00 18.97
C THR A 381 12.10 -17.64 20.29
N THR A 382 11.11 -18.06 21.07
CA THR A 382 11.33 -18.94 22.23
C THR A 382 10.37 -20.11 22.17
N VAL A 383 10.80 -21.24 22.73
CA VAL A 383 9.99 -22.47 22.76
C VAL A 383 9.78 -22.90 24.21
N HIS A 384 8.53 -22.91 24.65
CA HIS A 384 8.12 -23.33 25.99
C HIS A 384 6.95 -24.28 25.89
N ASP A 385 7.01 -25.40 26.60
CA ASP A 385 5.94 -26.41 26.61
C ASP A 385 5.46 -26.82 25.21
N ARG A 386 6.41 -26.88 24.26
CA ARG A 386 6.20 -27.17 22.82
C ARG A 386 5.44 -26.09 22.05
N ASN A 387 5.13 -24.95 22.65
CA ASN A 387 4.57 -23.81 21.94
C ASN A 387 5.70 -22.89 21.47
N LEU A 388 5.55 -22.35 20.26
CA LEU A 388 6.42 -21.33 19.71
C LEU A 388 5.88 -19.95 20.08
N TYR A 389 6.75 -19.13 20.67
CA TYR A 389 6.49 -17.74 21.02
C TYR A 389 7.35 -16.84 20.15
N ILE A 390 6.80 -15.67 19.78
CA ILE A 390 7.59 -14.56 19.26
C ILE A 390 8.01 -13.71 20.44
N LYS A 391 9.31 -13.59 20.63
CA LYS A 391 9.90 -12.71 21.63
C LYS A 391 10.26 -11.38 20.99
N ILE A 392 9.60 -10.31 21.42
CA ILE A 392 9.87 -8.93 20.99
C ILE A 392 10.75 -8.27 22.05
N GLN A 393 11.92 -7.76 21.64
CA GLN A 393 12.87 -7.10 22.52
C GLN A 393 13.49 -5.87 21.85
N TRP A 394 13.36 -4.70 22.47
CA TRP A 394 13.90 -3.46 21.93
C TRP A 394 14.43 -2.51 23.01
N LYS A 395 15.71 -2.17 22.92
CA LYS A 395 16.38 -1.22 23.82
C LYS A 395 16.10 -1.54 25.30
N SER A 396 15.52 -0.59 26.03
CA SER A 396 15.18 -0.69 27.46
C SER A 396 13.72 -1.08 27.71
N LEU A 397 12.97 -1.48 26.68
CA LEU A 397 11.60 -1.96 26.86
C LEU A 397 11.60 -3.35 27.51
N PRO A 398 10.65 -3.65 28.41
CA PRO A 398 10.42 -5.00 28.90
C PRO A 398 10.25 -5.97 27.72
N PRO A 399 10.90 -7.15 27.70
CA PRO A 399 10.67 -8.14 26.66
C PRO A 399 9.22 -8.65 26.74
N ILE A 400 8.65 -8.97 25.58
CA ILE A 400 7.31 -9.53 25.46
C ILE A 400 7.43 -10.86 24.73
N GLU A 401 6.73 -11.89 25.23
CA GLU A 401 6.59 -13.17 24.52
C GLU A 401 5.13 -13.34 24.14
N ILE A 402 4.86 -13.41 22.84
CA ILE A 402 3.50 -13.57 22.29
C ILE A 402 3.38 -15.00 21.76
N PRO A 403 2.41 -15.80 22.25
CA PRO A 403 2.14 -17.12 21.68
C PRO A 403 1.84 -17.01 20.19
N PHE A 404 2.50 -17.84 19.37
CA PHE A 404 2.37 -17.75 17.91
C PHE A 404 1.87 -19.05 17.28
N LEU A 405 2.50 -20.17 17.60
CA LEU A 405 2.05 -21.49 17.16
C LEU A 405 2.02 -22.46 18.35
N GLU A 406 0.85 -23.03 18.63
CA GLU A 406 0.73 -24.15 19.55
C GLU A 406 1.10 -25.45 18.83
N GLN A 407 1.97 -26.30 19.40
CA GLN A 407 2.22 -27.62 18.83
C GLN A 407 1.35 -28.67 19.52
N PHE A 408 0.59 -29.45 18.74
CA PHE A 408 -0.28 -30.53 19.24
C PHE A 408 0.43 -31.89 19.28
N HIS A 409 -0.12 -32.80 20.08
CA HIS A 409 0.36 -34.16 20.36
C HIS A 409 0.32 -35.12 19.18
#